data_AF-A0A3B6XDV1-F1
#
_entry.id   AF-A0A3B6XDV1-F1
#
_cell.length_a   1.000
_cell.length_b   1.000
_cell.length_c   1.000
_cell.angle_alpha   90.00
_cell.angle_beta   90.00
_cell.angle_gamma   90.00
#
_symmetry.space_group_name_H-M   'P 1'
#
loop_
_entity.id
_entity.type
_entity.pdbx_description
1 polymer ?
#
loop_
_entity_poly.entity_id
_entity_poly.type
_entity_poly.pdbx_seq_one_letter_code
_entity_poly.pdbx_strand_id
1 'polypeptide(L)'
;MQSRRRRLKRKPPRFGGKPSPNAALARRLLVDCLSEVGFSERVVERVGAYPSPTVLVDGVDVMTPGAPLIANACRLDLPIRERVLAALNDARRR
;
A
#
# COMPACT_ATOMS: atom_id res chain seq x y z
N MET A 1 41.29 7.20 11.67
CA MET A 1 41.23 6.14 10.63
C MET A 1 39.79 5.98 10.18
N GLN A 2 39.51 6.24 8.90
CA GLN A 2 38.17 6.29 8.30
C GLN A 2 37.59 4.90 8.01
N SER A 3 36.53 4.52 8.73
CA SER A 3 35.73 3.33 8.39
C SER A 3 34.83 3.64 7.20
N ARG A 4 35.25 3.11 6.03
CA ARG A 4 34.58 3.25 4.74
C ARG A 4 33.17 2.65 4.79
N ARG A 5 32.15 3.50 4.90
CA ARG A 5 30.76 3.14 4.64
C ARG A 5 30.63 2.77 3.16
N ARG A 6 30.64 1.47 2.84
CA ARG A 6 30.26 0.97 1.51
C ARG A 6 28.81 1.40 1.25
N ARG A 7 28.62 2.52 0.54
CA ARG A 7 27.33 2.89 -0.06
C ARG A 7 26.99 1.79 -1.05
N LEU A 8 26.25 0.78 -0.60
CA LEU A 8 25.52 -0.12 -1.47
C LEU A 8 24.68 0.77 -2.40
N LYS A 9 25.12 0.92 -3.65
CA LYS A 9 24.33 1.50 -4.73
C LYS A 9 23.16 0.56 -4.97
N ARG A 10 22.14 0.60 -4.11
CA ARG A 10 20.88 -0.09 -4.30
C ARG A 10 20.22 0.55 -5.51
N LYS A 11 20.49 0.00 -6.71
CA LYS A 11 19.73 0.36 -7.92
C LYS A 11 18.25 0.18 -7.55
N PRO A 12 17.39 1.19 -7.78
CA PRO A 12 15.97 1.03 -7.51
C PRO A 12 15.46 -0.15 -8.35
N PRO A 13 14.73 -1.10 -7.75
CA PRO A 13 14.17 -2.20 -8.51
C PRO A 13 13.23 -1.65 -9.59
N ARG A 14 13.50 -1.99 -10.85
CA ARG A 14 12.63 -1.66 -11.99
C ARG A 14 11.51 -2.69 -12.01
N PHE A 15 10.35 -2.35 -11.47
CA PHE A 15 9.17 -3.21 -11.47
C PHE A 15 8.29 -2.86 -12.67
N GLY A 16 8.45 -3.60 -13.76
CA GLY A 16 7.57 -3.55 -14.92
C GLY A 16 6.35 -4.43 -14.70
N GLY A 17 5.29 -3.86 -14.14
CA GLY A 17 3.95 -4.47 -14.09
C GLY A 17 2.95 -3.55 -14.80
N LYS A 18 2.11 -4.10 -15.67
CA LYS A 18 1.02 -3.34 -16.29
C LYS A 18 0.11 -2.81 -15.17
N PRO A 19 -0.28 -1.52 -15.17
CA PRO A 19 -1.18 -1.00 -14.14
C PRO A 19 -2.49 -1.78 -14.19
N SER A 20 -2.84 -2.44 -13.08
CA SER A 20 -4.13 -3.11 -12.98
C SER A 20 -5.22 -2.04 -12.83
N PRO A 21 -6.35 -2.13 -13.55
CA PRO A 21 -7.45 -1.18 -13.39
C PRO A 21 -7.96 -1.15 -11.94
N ASN A 22 -7.90 -2.29 -11.25
CA ASN A 22 -8.27 -2.41 -9.85
C ASN A 22 -7.37 -1.59 -8.91
N ALA A 23 -6.09 -1.40 -9.23
CA ALA A 23 -5.21 -0.53 -8.44
C ALA A 23 -5.64 0.94 -8.53
N ALA A 24 -6.04 1.40 -9.71
CA ALA A 24 -6.52 2.77 -9.90
C ALA A 24 -7.83 3.00 -9.13
N LEU A 25 -8.75 2.03 -9.15
CA LEU A 25 -10.00 2.08 -8.39
C LEU A 25 -9.76 2.07 -6.88
N ALA A 26 -8.90 1.18 -6.38
CA ALA A 26 -8.54 1.12 -4.96
C ALA A 26 -7.87 2.43 -4.50
N ARG A 27 -7.01 3.02 -5.33
CA ARG A 27 -6.39 4.33 -5.07
C ARG A 27 -7.44 5.43 -4.96
N ARG A 28 -8.43 5.46 -5.86
CA ARG A 28 -9.52 6.45 -5.82
C ARG A 28 -10.30 6.35 -4.53
N LEU A 29 -10.73 5.14 -4.18
CA LEU A 29 -11.47 4.86 -2.94
C LEU A 29 -10.68 5.27 -1.69
N LEU A 30 -9.37 4.99 -1.67
CA LEU A 30 -8.49 5.42 -0.59
C LEU A 30 -8.45 6.95 -0.44
N VAL A 31 -8.28 7.67 -1.55
CA VAL A 31 -8.24 9.15 -1.53
C VAL A 31 -9.57 9.70 -1.00
N ASP A 32 -10.70 9.18 -1.48
CA ASP A 32 -12.02 9.62 -1.02
C ASP A 32 -12.21 9.34 0.48
N CYS A 33 -11.78 8.18 0.98
CA CYS A 33 -11.82 7.86 2.41
C CYS A 33 -10.90 8.79 3.22
N LEU A 34 -9.66 9.03 2.77
CA LEU A 34 -8.71 9.90 3.48
C LEU A 34 -9.22 11.34 3.60
N SER A 35 -9.85 11.86 2.54
CA SER A 35 -10.51 13.16 2.55
C SER A 35 -11.66 13.23 3.56
N GLU A 36 -12.44 12.16 3.70
CA GLU A 36 -13.55 12.08 4.67
C GLU A 36 -13.07 12.05 6.13
N VAL A 37 -12.02 11.27 6.44
CA VAL A 37 -11.46 11.22 7.80
C VAL A 37 -10.49 12.36 8.12
N GLY A 38 -10.18 13.23 7.15
CA GLY A 38 -9.26 14.36 7.33
C GLY A 38 -7.79 13.96 7.48
N PHE A 39 -7.40 12.75 7.04
CA PHE A 39 -6.01 12.32 7.07
C PHE A 39 -5.22 13.06 5.98
N SER A 40 -4.26 13.90 6.42
CA SER A 40 -3.38 14.67 5.52
C SER A 40 -2.08 13.92 5.16
N GLU A 41 -1.96 12.67 5.59
CA GLU A 41 -0.75 11.88 5.37
C GLU A 41 -0.53 11.53 3.90
N ARG A 42 0.74 11.46 3.52
CA ARG A 42 1.15 11.20 2.14
C ARG A 42 0.91 9.72 1.80
N VAL A 43 -0.04 9.46 0.90
CA VAL A 43 -0.20 8.13 0.30
C VAL A 43 1.04 7.80 -0.54
N VAL A 44 1.75 6.74 -0.14
CA VAL A 44 2.91 6.24 -0.88
C VAL A 44 2.49 5.06 -1.74
N GLU A 45 2.42 5.28 -3.05
CA GLU A 45 2.19 4.19 -4.01
C GLU A 45 3.49 3.39 -4.18
N ARG A 46 3.39 2.07 -4.00
CA ARG A 46 4.51 1.14 -4.20
C ARG A 46 4.11 0.12 -5.24
N VAL A 47 4.87 0.07 -6.34
CA VAL A 47 4.78 -0.99 -7.34
C VAL A 47 5.85 -2.03 -7.02
N GLY A 48 5.47 -3.30 -6.96
CA GLY A 48 6.37 -4.38 -6.58
C GLY A 48 5.74 -5.74 -6.69
N ALA A 49 6.44 -6.75 -6.18
CA ALA A 49 6.05 -8.15 -6.25
C ALA A 49 5.00 -8.53 -5.17
N TYR A 50 3.89 -7.79 -5.16
CA TYR A 50 2.82 -7.91 -4.18
C TYR A 50 1.47 -8.08 -4.87
N PRO A 51 0.49 -8.71 -4.21
CA PRO A 51 -0.83 -8.84 -4.80
C PRO A 51 -1.46 -7.46 -5.03
N SER A 52 -1.92 -7.17 -6.24
CA SER A 52 -2.49 -5.85 -6.59
C SER A 52 -4.01 -5.92 -6.73
N PRO A 53 -4.82 -5.07 -6.05
CA PRO A 53 -4.42 -4.01 -5.12
C PRO A 53 -4.06 -4.53 -3.72
N THR A 54 -3.05 -3.91 -3.11
CA THR A 54 -2.77 -3.99 -1.66
C THR A 54 -2.88 -2.59 -1.08
N VAL A 55 -3.64 -2.45 0.00
CA VAL A 55 -3.80 -1.20 0.73
C VAL A 55 -3.27 -1.41 2.13
N LEU A 56 -2.17 -0.75 2.45
CA LEU A 56 -1.56 -0.81 3.77
C LEU A 56 -1.99 0.40 4.59
N VAL A 57 -2.55 0.16 5.77
CA VAL A 57 -2.77 1.17 6.80
C VAL A 57 -1.92 0.77 8.01
N ASP A 58 -1.01 1.66 8.43
CA ASP A 58 -0.02 1.36 9.48
C ASP A 58 0.77 0.05 9.24
N GLY A 59 1.07 -0.24 7.97
CA GLY A 59 1.76 -1.47 7.57
C GLY A 59 0.92 -2.75 7.58
N VAL A 60 -0.36 -2.68 7.94
CA VAL A 60 -1.31 -3.80 7.92
C VAL A 60 -2.12 -3.77 6.63
N ASP A 61 -2.18 -4.90 5.91
CA ASP A 61 -3.06 -5.01 4.73
C ASP A 61 -4.52 -5.00 5.16
N VAL A 62 -5.26 -4.01 4.64
CA VAL A 62 -6.68 -3.83 4.92
C VAL A 62 -7.48 -5.04 4.47
N MET A 63 -7.11 -5.67 3.34
CA MET A 63 -7.88 -6.80 2.80
C MET A 63 -7.59 -8.12 3.50
N THR A 64 -6.35 -8.36 3.90
CA THR A 64 -5.89 -9.58 4.57
C THR A 64 -4.93 -9.25 5.73
N PRO A 65 -5.45 -8.76 6.87
CA PRO A 65 -4.62 -8.38 8.00
C PRO A 65 -3.84 -9.59 8.53
N GLY A 66 -2.51 -9.45 8.66
CA GLY A 66 -1.62 -10.50 9.14
C GLY A 66 -1.22 -11.56 8.11
N ALA A 67 -1.75 -11.50 6.88
CA ALA A 67 -1.34 -12.43 5.82
C ALA A 67 -0.05 -11.95 5.13
N PRO A 68 0.88 -12.88 4.79
CA PRO A 68 2.11 -12.51 4.11
C PRO A 68 1.81 -12.11 2.65
N LEU A 69 2.31 -10.96 2.23
CA LEU A 69 2.13 -10.41 0.89
C LEU A 69 3.11 -11.04 -0.12
N ILE A 70 3.01 -12.35 -0.33
CA ILE A 70 3.87 -13.13 -1.22
C ILE A 70 3.06 -13.65 -2.40
N ALA A 71 2.81 -12.78 -3.37
CA ALA A 71 2.23 -13.16 -4.65
C ALA A 71 2.42 -12.07 -5.71
N ASN A 72 2.84 -12.46 -6.92
CA ASN A 72 2.75 -11.62 -8.11
C ASN A 72 1.40 -11.82 -8.79
N ALA A 73 0.30 -11.46 -8.10
CA ALA A 73 -1.06 -11.73 -8.57
C ALA A 73 -1.92 -10.46 -8.57
N CYS A 74 -2.81 -10.33 -9.55
CA CYS A 74 -3.87 -9.32 -9.47
C CYS A 74 -5.03 -9.90 -8.65
N ARG A 75 -5.38 -9.26 -7.54
CA ARG A 75 -6.62 -9.52 -6.83
C ARG A 75 -7.78 -9.00 -7.67
N LEU A 76 -8.79 -9.85 -7.84
CA LEU A 76 -10.03 -9.49 -8.54
C LEU A 76 -10.91 -8.60 -7.66
N ASP A 77 -10.83 -8.80 -6.35
CA ASP A 77 -11.57 -8.02 -5.36
C ASP A 77 -10.94 -6.66 -5.08
N LEU A 78 -11.82 -5.68 -4.80
CA LEU A 78 -11.45 -4.33 -4.36
C LEU A 78 -11.68 -4.19 -2.86
N PRO A 79 -10.87 -3.38 -2.16
CA PRO A 79 -11.17 -3.01 -0.79
C PRO A 79 -12.48 -2.23 -0.74
N ILE A 80 -13.41 -2.65 0.12
CA ILE A 80 -14.66 -1.90 0.36
C ILE A 80 -14.41 -0.72 1.30
N ARG A 81 -15.23 0.32 1.15
CA ARG A 81 -15.09 1.62 1.84
C ARG A 81 -15.09 1.46 3.36
N GLU A 82 -16.03 0.68 3.88
CA GLU A 82 -16.23 0.45 5.32
C GLU A 82 -14.97 -0.12 5.96
N ARG A 83 -14.30 -1.04 5.25
CA ARG A 83 -13.08 -1.71 5.73
C ARG A 83 -11.89 -0.75 5.75
N VAL A 84 -11.77 0.11 4.75
CA VAL A 84 -10.73 1.15 4.70
C VAL A 84 -10.94 2.16 5.83
N LEU A 85 -12.17 2.63 6.04
CA LEU A 85 -12.48 3.57 7.12
C LEU A 85 -12.27 2.95 8.51
N ALA A 86 -12.61 1.68 8.71
CA ALA A 86 -12.35 0.97 9.94
C ALA A 86 -10.83 0.90 10.23
N ALA A 87 -10.02 0.56 9.23
CA ALA A 87 -8.57 0.52 9.37
C ALA A 87 -7.96 1.91 9.65
N LEU A 88 -8.42 2.96 8.96
CA LEU A 88 -7.95 4.34 9.20
C LEU A 88 -8.33 4.83 10.61
N ASN A 89 -9.54 4.51 11.08
CA ASN A 89 -9.94 4.84 12.45
C ASN A 89 -9.18 4.04 13.50
N ASP A 90 -8.82 2.77 13.23
CA ASP A 90 -7.99 1.99 14.13
C ASP A 90 -6.57 2.57 14.23
N ALA A 91 -5.96 2.89 13.09
CA ALA A 91 -4.64 3.53 13.06
C ALA A 91 -4.63 4.89 13.78
N ARG A 92 -5.73 5.64 13.74
CA ARG A 92 -5.85 6.91 14.47
C ARG A 92 -5.94 6.76 15.99
N ARG A 93 -6.32 5.58 16.49
CA ARG A 93 -6.40 5.30 17.93
C ARG A 93 -5.10 4.75 18.52
N ARG A 94 -4.13 4.40 17.67
CA ARG A 94 -2.80 3.90 18.08
C ARG A 94 -1.83 5.05 18.23
#